data_AF-A0A816FBD2-F1
#
_entry.id   AF-A0A816FBD2-F1
#
_cell.length_a   1.000
_cell.length_b   1.000
_cell.length_c   1.000
_cell.angle_alpha   90.00
_cell.angle_beta   90.00
_cell.angle_gamma   90.00
#
_symmetry.space_group_name_H-M   'P 1'
#
loop_
_entity.id
_entity.type
_entity.pdbx_description
1 polymer ?
#
loop_
_entity_poly.entity_id
_entity_poly.type
_entity_poly.pdbx_seq_one_letter_code
_entity_poly.pdbx_strand_id
1 'polypeptide(L)' 'GRIVFELFNDIYPRTCENFRSLCTREKGDVSTLNKKLYYKKCRFHRIIKDVMIQSEDFTEGNALFSL' A
#
# COMPACT_ATOMS: atom_id res chain seq x y z
N GLY A 1 -6.59 6.95 16.03
CA GLY A 1 -5.93 8.14 15.44
C GLY A 1 -6.18 8.18 13.95
N ARG A 2 -5.86 9.30 13.29
CA ARG A 2 -5.95 9.47 11.83
C ARG A 2 -4.59 9.89 11.31
N ILE A 3 -4.14 9.24 10.24
CA ILE A 3 -2.93 9.61 9.50
C ILE A 3 -3.39 10.21 8.17
N VAL A 4 -2.79 11.33 7.77
CA VAL A 4 -3.08 12.04 6.51
C VAL A 4 -1.79 12.11 5.73
N PHE A 5 -1.86 11.79 4.44
CA PHE A 5 -0.72 11.80 3.52
C PHE A 5 -0.95 12.84 2.42
N GLU A 6 0.08 13.63 2.12
CA GLU A 6 0.18 14.42 0.90
C GLU A 6 0.95 13.62 -0.14
N LEU A 7 0.53 13.68 -1.41
CA LEU A 7 1.14 12.94 -2.52
C LEU A 7 1.74 13.93 -3.52
N PHE A 8 3.04 13.79 -3.79
CA PHE A 8 3.79 14.62 -4.75
C PHE A 8 3.52 14.18 -6.20
N ASN A 9 2.29 14.39 -6.66
CA ASN A 9 1.79 13.93 -7.95
C ASN A 9 2.42 14.65 -9.14
N ASP A 10 2.91 15.87 -8.92
CA ASP A 10 3.67 16.67 -9.88
C ASP A 10 5.01 16.01 -10.25
N ILE A 11 5.65 15.36 -9.28
CA ILE A 11 6.94 14.68 -9.47
C ILE A 11 6.74 13.19 -9.81
N TYR A 12 5.82 12.50 -9.13
CA TYR A 12 5.65 11.05 -9.22
C TYR A 12 4.21 10.62 -9.51
N PRO A 13 3.65 10.96 -10.69
CA PRO A 13 2.23 10.79 -10.97
C PRO A 13 1.77 9.33 -10.93
N ARG A 14 2.60 8.40 -11.44
CA ARG A 14 2.26 6.98 -11.47
C ARG A 14 2.20 6.38 -10.06
N THR A 15 3.14 6.74 -9.19
CA THR A 15 3.20 6.24 -7.81
C THR A 15 2.06 6.81 -6.98
N CYS A 16 1.77 8.11 -7.15
CA CYS A 16 0.69 8.78 -6.44
C CYS A 16 -0.67 8.20 -6.84
N GLU A 17 -0.92 7.99 -8.13
CA GLU A 17 -2.17 7.38 -8.59
C GLU A 17 -2.32 5.92 -8.15
N ASN A 18 -1.24 5.14 -8.07
CA ASN A 18 -1.28 3.80 -7.50
C ASN A 18 -1.67 3.82 -6.03
N PHE A 19 -0.99 4.64 -5.21
CA PHE A 19 -1.29 4.75 -3.78
C PHE A 19 -2.72 5.24 -3.53
N ARG A 20 -3.15 6.28 -4.26
CA ARG A 20 -4.51 6.84 -4.19
C ARG A 20 -5.55 5.79 -4.55
N SER A 21 -5.35 5.05 -5.63
CA SER A 21 -6.26 3.99 -6.08
C SER A 21 -6.42 2.86 -5.05
N LEU A 22 -5.31 2.48 -4.40
CA LEU A 22 -5.31 1.50 -3.31
C LEU A 22 -5.99 2.04 -2.03
N CYS A 23 -6.09 3.35 -1.84
CA CYS A 23 -6.85 3.99 -0.76
C CYS A 23 -8.36 4.10 -1.05
N THR A 24 -8.81 4.00 -2.30
CA THR A 24 -10.23 4.16 -2.68
C THR A 24 -10.92 2.86 -3.09
N ARG A 25 -10.17 1.81 -3.45
CA ARG A 25 -10.67 0.57 -4.06
C ARG A 25 -11.26 0.75 -5.46
N GLU A 26 -11.01 1.88 -6.13
CA GLU A 26 -11.63 2.15 -7.44
C GLU A 26 -11.19 1.17 -8.54
N LYS A 27 -10.04 0.52 -8.38
CA LYS A 27 -9.48 -0.43 -9.36
C LYS A 27 -10.05 -1.84 -9.25
N GLY A 28 -10.99 -2.08 -8.33
CA GLY A 28 -11.69 -3.36 -8.19
C GLY A 28 -10.78 -4.50 -7.71
N ASP A 29 -11.16 -5.72 -8.06
CA ASP A 29 -10.41 -6.94 -7.72
C ASP A 29 -9.60 -7.37 -8.96
N VAL A 30 -8.32 -7.72 -8.79
CA VAL A 30 -7.51 -8.26 -9.89
C VAL A 30 -7.76 -9.77 -9.95
N SER A 31 -8.49 -10.19 -10.97
CA SER A 31 -8.91 -11.58 -11.20
C SER A 31 -7.74 -12.56 -11.27
N THR A 32 -6.56 -12.10 -11.72
CA THR A 32 -5.35 -12.91 -11.84
C THR A 32 -4.75 -13.33 -10.49
N LEU A 33 -5.03 -12.57 -9.42
CA LEU A 33 -4.42 -12.78 -8.10
C LEU A 33 -5.44 -13.21 -7.03
N ASN A 34 -6.73 -13.28 -7.35
CA ASN A 34 -7.83 -13.53 -6.41
C ASN A 34 -7.73 -12.64 -5.14
N LYS A 35 -7.24 -11.41 -5.30
CA LYS A 35 -6.86 -10.51 -4.21
C LYS A 35 -7.47 -9.13 -4.41
N LYS A 36 -7.78 -8.50 -3.29
CA LYS A 36 -8.42 -7.18 -3.23
C LYS A 36 -7.35 -6.10 -3.23
N LEU A 37 -7.36 -5.24 -4.24
CA LEU A 37 -6.47 -4.07 -4.30
C LEU A 37 -7.02 -2.93 -3.45
N TYR A 38 -6.90 -3.03 -2.12
CA TYR A 38 -7.44 -2.01 -1.22
C TYR A 38 -6.89 -2.02 0.22
N TYR A 39 -6.26 -0.93 0.68
CA TYR A 39 -5.58 -0.84 2.00
C TYR A 39 -6.48 -1.06 3.22
N LYS A 40 -7.81 -1.05 3.09
CA LYS A 40 -8.67 -1.32 4.23
C LYS A 40 -8.45 -2.74 4.74
N LYS A 41 -8.20 -2.84 6.05
CA LYS A 41 -7.85 -4.06 6.79
C LYS A 41 -6.40 -4.54 6.59
N CYS A 42 -5.55 -3.80 5.87
CA CYS A 42 -4.11 -4.04 5.93
C CYS A 42 -3.58 -3.70 7.32
N ARG A 43 -2.65 -4.53 7.81
CA ARG A 43 -1.95 -4.31 9.07
C ARG A 43 -0.57 -3.72 8.77
N PHE A 44 0.06 -3.13 9.78
CA PHE A 44 1.48 -2.85 9.73
C PHE A 44 2.20 -4.11 10.17
N HIS A 45 2.89 -4.77 9.24
CA HIS A 45 3.55 -6.05 9.50
C HIS A 45 4.95 -5.87 10.09
N ARG A 46 5.56 -4.70 9.88
CA ARG A 46 6.90 -4.40 10.38
C ARG A 46 6.93 -3.01 11.00
N ILE A 47 7.35 -2.96 12.26
CA ILE A 47 7.47 -1.74 13.05
C ILE A 47 8.89 -1.72 13.61
N ILE A 48 9.72 -0.82 13.09
CA ILE A 48 11.06 -0.57 13.62
C ILE A 48 10.99 0.78 14.32
N LYS A 49 11.07 0.73 15.66
CA LYS A 49 11.01 1.92 16.50
C LYS A 49 12.07 2.94 16.05
N ASP A 50 11.67 4.20 15.99
CA ASP A 50 12.52 5.35 15.62
C ASP A 50 13.07 5.32 14.18
N VAL A 51 12.63 4.37 13.35
CA VAL A 51 13.06 4.26 11.95
C VAL A 51 11.86 4.33 11.01
N MET A 52 10.98 3.32 11.02
CA MET A 52 9.85 3.28 10.09
C MET A 52 8.76 2.28 10.51
N ILE A 53 7.57 2.53 9.97
CA ILE A 53 6.47 1.58 9.92
C ILE A 53 6.27 1.15 8.47
N GLN A 54 6.15 -0.14 8.23
CA GLN A 54 5.95 -0.71 6.91
C GLN A 54 4.67 -1.55 6.92
N SER A 55 3.82 -1.26 5.94
CA SER A 55 2.64 -2.05 5.62
C SER A 55 2.88 -2.72 4.27
N GLU A 56 3.10 -4.03 4.32
CA GLU A 56 2.98 -4.99 3.22
C GLU A 56 2.17 -6.16 3.82
N ASP A 57 1.26 -6.88 3.17
CA ASP A 57 1.06 -7.16 1.74
C ASP A 57 -0.41 -7.58 1.47
N PHE A 58 -0.89 -7.39 0.24
CA PHE A 58 -2.09 -8.03 -0.32
C PHE A 58 -1.78 -9.40 -0.96
N THR A 59 -0.51 -9.68 -1.25
CA THR A 59 -0.07 -10.77 -2.13
C THR A 59 0.65 -11.95 -1.48
N GLU A 60 1.37 -11.81 -0.40
CA GLU A 60 1.95 -12.92 0.36
C GLU A 60 2.55 -12.32 1.62
N GLY A 61 2.22 -12.86 2.79
CA GLY A 61 2.55 -12.26 4.09
C GLY A 61 4.04 -12.20 4.45
N ASN A 62 4.96 -12.24 3.48
CA ASN A 62 6.39 -12.12 3.64
C ASN A 62 6.98 -11.20 2.55
N ALA A 63 7.38 -10.02 2.97
CA ALA A 63 8.25 -9.14 2.21
C ALA A 63 9.64 -9.78 2.10
N LEU A 64 9.89 -10.60 1.07
CA LEU A 64 11.27 -10.87 0.67
C LEU A 64 11.75 -9.64 -0.11
N PHE A 65 12.49 -8.76 0.58
CA PHE A 65 13.36 -7.81 -0.08
C PHE A 65 14.36 -8.60 -0.94
N SER A 66 14.10 -8.72 -2.24
CA SER A 66 15.18 -8.88 -3.21
C SER A 66 15.46 -7.52 -3.80
N LEU A 67 16.58 -6.94 -3.38
CA LEU A 67 17.43 -6.16 -4.29
C LEU A 67 17.90 -7.06 -5.44
#